data_AF-A0A8C9FTE8-F1
#
_entry.id   AF-A0A8C9FTE8-F1
#
_cell.length_a   1.000
_cell.length_b   1.000
_cell.length_c   1.000
_cell.angle_alpha   90.00
_cell.angle_beta   90.00
_cell.angle_gamma   90.00
#
_symmetry.space_group_name_H-M   'P 1'
#
loop_
_entity.id
_entity.type
_entity.pdbx_description
1 polymer ?
#
loop_
_entity_poly.entity_id
_entity_poly.type
_entity_poly.pdbx_seq_one_letter_code
_entity_poly.pdbx_strand_id
1 'polypeptide(L)'
;MHALKQEQFDLLLVDPNEMCGFVIAHLLGVKYAVFSTGLWYPAEVGAPAPLSYVPEFNSLLTDRMNLFERMKNTFVYLISRFGVSFLVLPKYERIMQKHKVLPERSMYDLVHGSSLWMLCTDIALEFPRPTLPNVVYVGGILTKPASPLPEVRFA
;
A
#
# COMPACT_ATOMS: atom_id res chain seq x y z
N MET A 1 20.68 14.78 3.12
CA MET A 1 19.54 15.46 3.78
C MET A 1 19.54 16.97 3.62
N HIS A 2 20.66 17.69 3.76
CA HIS A 2 20.67 19.15 3.54
C HIS A 2 20.22 19.58 2.14
N ALA A 3 20.71 18.94 1.08
CA ALA A 3 20.27 19.22 -0.29
C ALA A 3 18.75 19.03 -0.46
N LEU A 4 18.21 17.88 -0.02
CA LEU A 4 16.77 17.60 -0.10
C LEU A 4 15.89 18.59 0.68
N LYS A 5 16.39 19.15 1.79
CA LYS A 5 15.66 20.18 2.55
C LYS A 5 15.67 21.54 1.83
N GLN A 6 16.65 21.81 0.97
CA GLN A 6 16.76 23.06 0.23
C GLN A 6 15.82 23.12 -0.98
N GLU A 7 15.48 21.96 -1.56
CA GLU A 7 14.60 21.85 -2.74
C GLU A 7 13.12 22.20 -2.45
N GLN A 8 12.72 22.33 -1.17
CA GLN A 8 11.36 22.75 -0.76
C GLN A 8 10.21 21.97 -1.44
N PHE A 9 10.20 20.65 -1.30
CA PHE A 9 9.12 19.82 -1.84
C PHE A 9 7.76 20.07 -1.15
N ASP A 10 6.68 20.11 -1.93
CA ASP A 10 5.30 20.21 -1.42
C ASP A 10 4.66 18.87 -1.05
N LEU A 11 5.05 17.80 -1.77
CA LEU A 11 4.49 16.45 -1.62
C LEU A 11 5.55 15.40 -1.96
N LEU A 12 5.62 14.33 -1.16
CA LEU A 12 6.42 13.15 -1.46
C LEU A 12 5.52 11.96 -1.86
N LEU A 13 5.83 11.32 -2.98
CA LEU A 13 5.23 10.04 -3.33
C LEU A 13 6.05 8.91 -2.73
N VAL A 14 5.41 8.05 -1.95
CA VAL A 14 6.08 6.96 -1.21
C VAL A 14 5.54 5.60 -1.64
N ASP A 15 6.44 4.64 -1.82
CA ASP A 15 6.07 3.24 -2.10
C ASP A 15 5.89 2.51 -0.76
N PRO A 16 4.72 1.88 -0.48
CA PRO A 16 4.49 1.20 0.78
C PRO A 16 5.27 -0.11 0.94
N ASN A 17 5.90 -0.63 -0.13
CA ASN A 17 6.85 -1.74 -0.05
C ASN A 17 8.17 -1.32 0.61
N GLU A 18 8.54 -0.04 0.55
CA GLU A 18 9.74 0.50 1.18
C GLU A 18 9.39 1.59 2.19
N MET A 19 9.43 1.23 3.48
CA MET A 19 8.99 2.11 4.55
C MET A 19 9.89 3.33 4.77
N CYS A 20 11.11 3.36 4.20
CA CYS A 20 11.99 4.53 4.27
C CYS A 20 11.33 5.81 3.74
N GLY A 21 10.45 5.71 2.72
CA GLY A 21 9.77 6.87 2.14
C GLY A 21 8.98 7.66 3.18
N PHE A 22 8.22 6.97 4.05
CA PHE A 22 7.48 7.59 5.15
C PHE A 22 8.40 8.32 6.13
N VAL A 23 9.53 7.68 6.47
CA VAL A 23 10.52 8.27 7.39
C VAL A 23 11.16 9.52 6.79
N ILE A 24 11.47 9.50 5.49
CA ILE A 24 12.04 10.65 4.78
C ILE A 24 11.02 11.80 4.72
N ALA A 25 9.76 11.50 4.39
CA ALA A 25 8.70 12.52 4.39
C ALA A 25 8.57 13.20 5.76
N HIS A 26 8.60 12.38 6.81
CA HIS A 26 8.57 12.85 8.20
C HIS A 26 9.78 13.73 8.56
N LEU A 27 10.98 13.34 8.14
CA LEU A 27 12.22 14.11 8.35
C LEU A 27 12.25 15.46 7.61
N LEU A 28 11.59 15.53 6.46
CA LEU A 28 11.45 16.75 5.67
C LEU A 28 10.28 17.62 6.15
N GLY A 29 9.34 17.06 6.91
CA GLY A 29 8.12 17.75 7.34
C GLY A 29 7.12 17.99 6.21
N VAL A 30 7.18 17.16 5.16
CA VAL A 30 6.39 17.31 3.93
C VAL A 30 5.23 16.31 3.93
N LYS A 31 4.10 16.68 3.33
CA LYS A 31 2.97 15.75 3.14
C LYS A 31 3.40 14.61 2.22
N TYR A 32 2.79 13.45 2.39
CA TYR A 32 3.07 12.31 1.52
C TYR A 32 1.79 11.61 1.08
N ALA A 33 1.83 11.13 -0.15
CA ALA A 33 0.82 10.27 -0.72
C ALA A 33 1.45 8.92 -1.06
N VAL A 34 0.72 7.86 -0.80
CA VAL A 34 1.19 6.51 -1.04
C VAL A 34 0.89 6.15 -2.48
N PHE A 35 1.90 5.64 -3.17
CA PHE A 35 1.80 5.15 -4.52
C PHE A 35 2.14 3.66 -4.52
N SER A 36 1.12 2.81 -4.62
CA SER A 36 1.30 1.37 -4.52
C SER A 36 1.08 0.69 -5.86
N THR A 37 2.08 -0.07 -6.30
CA THR A 37 1.94 -1.09 -7.34
C THR A 37 1.30 -2.38 -6.80
N GLY A 38 1.21 -2.49 -5.47
CA GLY A 38 0.65 -3.63 -4.75
C GLY A 38 -0.78 -3.37 -4.29
N LEU A 39 -1.57 -4.45 -4.26
CA LEU A 39 -3.01 -4.37 -4.02
C LEU A 39 -3.39 -4.65 -2.57
N TRP A 40 -2.49 -5.13 -1.73
CA TRP A 40 -2.84 -5.62 -0.38
C TRP A 40 -2.83 -4.53 0.69
N TYR A 41 -2.17 -3.41 0.45
CA TYR A 41 -1.95 -2.39 1.47
C TYR A 41 -3.18 -1.65 2.01
N PRO A 42 -4.32 -1.51 1.32
CA PRO A 42 -5.49 -0.89 1.94
C PRO A 42 -5.93 -1.60 3.23
N ALA A 43 -5.78 -2.93 3.30
CA ALA A 43 -6.06 -3.68 4.52
C ALA A 43 -5.09 -3.32 5.67
N GLU A 44 -3.83 -2.98 5.34
CA GLU A 44 -2.82 -2.61 6.31
C GLU A 44 -3.14 -1.28 7.02
N VAL A 45 -3.88 -0.39 6.35
CA VAL A 45 -4.38 0.90 6.89
C VAL A 45 -5.83 0.86 7.37
N GLY A 46 -6.45 -0.32 7.44
CA GLY A 46 -7.77 -0.52 8.05
C GLY A 46 -8.94 -0.66 7.10
N ALA A 47 -8.72 -0.82 5.78
CA ALA A 47 -9.79 -1.22 4.88
C ALA A 47 -10.29 -2.63 5.21
N PRO A 48 -11.59 -2.91 5.14
CA PRO A 48 -12.13 -4.26 5.33
C PRO A 48 -11.54 -5.28 4.34
N ALA A 49 -10.98 -6.38 4.86
CA ALA A 49 -10.46 -7.50 4.07
C ALA A 49 -11.36 -8.75 4.23
N PRO A 50 -12.31 -9.00 3.31
CA PRO A 50 -13.22 -10.13 3.42
C PRO A 50 -12.54 -11.43 2.95
N LEU A 51 -11.82 -12.08 3.86
CA LEU A 51 -11.00 -13.28 3.62
C LEU A 51 -11.77 -14.53 3.13
N SER A 52 -13.10 -14.50 3.17
CA SER A 52 -13.96 -15.58 2.69
C SER A 52 -14.03 -15.68 1.17
N TYR A 53 -13.77 -14.57 0.46
CA TYR A 53 -13.83 -14.50 -1.01
C TYR A 53 -12.77 -13.59 -1.63
N VAL A 54 -12.03 -12.79 -0.85
CA VAL A 54 -10.85 -12.07 -1.34
C VAL A 54 -9.60 -12.85 -0.95
N PRO A 55 -8.83 -13.36 -1.91
CA PRO A 55 -7.56 -14.01 -1.62
C PRO A 55 -6.53 -13.00 -1.14
N GLU A 56 -5.78 -13.40 -0.11
CA GLU A 56 -4.68 -12.64 0.45
C GLU A 56 -3.48 -12.66 -0.51
N PHE A 57 -2.65 -11.62 -0.45
CA PHE A 57 -1.46 -11.56 -1.28
C PHE A 57 -0.52 -12.75 -1.00
N ASN A 58 0.09 -13.30 -2.06
CA ASN A 58 0.90 -14.52 -2.04
C ASN A 58 0.19 -15.81 -1.57
N SER A 59 -1.13 -15.81 -1.37
CA SER A 59 -1.87 -17.05 -1.06
C SER A 59 -1.95 -18.02 -2.25
N LEU A 60 -1.81 -17.48 -3.48
CA LEU A 60 -2.03 -18.16 -4.76
C LEU A 60 -3.46 -18.74 -4.91
N LEU A 61 -4.43 -18.12 -4.23
CA LEU A 61 -5.84 -18.49 -4.27
C LEU A 61 -6.64 -17.54 -5.19
N THR A 62 -7.88 -17.92 -5.49
CA THR A 62 -8.82 -17.13 -6.31
C THR A 62 -10.02 -16.69 -5.46
N ASP A 63 -11.00 -16.02 -6.08
CA ASP A 63 -12.29 -15.70 -5.44
C ASP A 63 -13.13 -16.95 -5.12
N ARG A 64 -12.84 -18.06 -5.80
CA ARG A 64 -13.51 -19.35 -5.59
C ARG A 64 -12.67 -20.23 -4.68
N MET A 65 -12.96 -20.13 -3.38
CA MET A 65 -12.32 -20.94 -2.35
C MET A 65 -13.31 -21.87 -1.63
N ASN A 66 -12.92 -23.13 -1.47
CA ASN A 66 -13.54 -24.06 -0.54
C ASN A 66 -13.18 -23.73 0.93
N LEU A 67 -13.77 -24.44 1.89
CA LEU A 67 -13.56 -24.15 3.31
C LEU A 67 -12.08 -24.23 3.75
N PHE A 68 -11.33 -25.21 3.25
CA PHE A 68 -9.91 -25.38 3.58
C PHE A 68 -9.05 -24.27 2.99
N GLU A 69 -9.36 -23.85 1.75
CA GLU A 69 -8.69 -22.73 1.10
C GLU A 69 -8.97 -21.41 1.83
N ARG A 70 -10.19 -21.19 2.32
CA ARG A 70 -10.52 -20.03 3.16
C ARG A 70 -9.76 -20.02 4.49
N MET A 71 -9.57 -21.19 5.11
CA MET A 71 -8.75 -21.31 6.32
C MET A 71 -7.28 -21.02 6.02
N LYS A 72 -6.74 -21.56 4.91
CA LYS A 72 -5.38 -21.23 4.43
C LYS A 72 -5.25 -19.72 4.17
N ASN A 73 -6.20 -19.12 3.48
CA ASN A 73 -6.22 -17.69 3.18
C ASN A 73 -6.16 -16.85 4.46
N THR A 74 -6.98 -17.22 5.44
CA THR A 74 -7.00 -16.56 6.77
C THR A 74 -5.66 -16.71 7.48
N PHE A 75 -5.03 -17.88 7.42
CA PHE A 75 -3.73 -18.10 8.02
C PHE A 75 -2.63 -17.26 7.37
N VAL A 76 -2.62 -17.15 6.03
CA VAL A 76 -1.70 -16.29 5.29
C VAL A 76 -1.89 -14.82 5.69
N TYR A 77 -3.14 -14.35 5.78
CA TYR A 77 -3.45 -12.99 6.23
C TYR A 77 -2.91 -12.70 7.64
N LEU A 78 -3.15 -13.61 8.59
CA LEU A 78 -2.67 -13.45 9.96
C LEU A 78 -1.14 -13.40 10.03
N ILE A 79 -0.44 -14.27 9.28
CA ILE A 79 1.02 -14.25 9.21
C ILE A 79 1.53 -12.94 8.63
N SER A 80 0.97 -12.49 7.51
CA SER A 80 1.36 -11.24 6.86
C SER A 80 1.19 -10.06 7.80
N ARG A 81 0.02 -9.92 8.43
CA ARG A 81 -0.28 -8.82 9.35
C ARG A 81 0.58 -8.87 10.61
N PHE A 82 0.86 -10.06 11.13
CA PHE A 82 1.78 -10.24 12.25
C PHE A 82 3.21 -9.85 11.87
N GLY A 83 3.69 -10.27 10.69
CA GLY A 83 5.00 -9.90 10.17
C GLY A 83 5.15 -8.39 10.02
N VAL A 84 4.16 -7.71 9.43
CA VAL A 84 4.17 -6.25 9.29
C VAL A 84 4.18 -5.57 10.66
N SER A 85 3.25 -5.94 11.54
CA SER A 85 3.03 -5.26 12.82
C SER A 85 4.16 -5.47 13.83
N PHE A 86 4.76 -6.67 13.87
CA PHE A 86 5.73 -7.03 14.91
C PHE A 86 7.18 -7.11 14.42
N LEU A 87 7.42 -7.26 13.11
CA LEU A 87 8.78 -7.32 12.56
C LEU A 87 9.12 -6.08 11.73
N VAL A 88 8.28 -5.71 10.77
CA VAL A 88 8.59 -4.63 9.83
C VAL A 88 8.49 -3.26 10.51
N LEU A 89 7.32 -2.86 10.99
CA LEU A 89 7.14 -1.53 11.59
C LEU A 89 8.10 -1.28 12.77
N PRO A 90 8.27 -2.21 13.73
CA PRO A 90 9.18 -1.98 14.86
C PRO A 90 10.66 -1.90 14.44
N LYS A 91 11.07 -2.57 13.35
CA LYS A 91 12.44 -2.45 12.81
C LYS A 91 12.73 -1.01 12.38
N TYR A 92 11.82 -0.39 11.63
CA TYR A 92 11.97 1.00 11.19
C TYR A 92 11.85 1.98 12.35
N GLU A 93 10.96 1.73 13.30
CA GLU A 93 10.81 2.56 14.49
C GLU A 93 12.08 2.58 15.36
N ARG A 94 12.73 1.44 15.56
CA ARG A 94 14.04 1.38 16.24
C ARG A 94 15.12 2.17 15.51
N ILE A 95 15.10 2.21 14.17
CA ILE A 95 16.04 3.02 13.38
C ILE A 95 15.76 4.51 13.61
N MET A 96 14.48 4.93 13.58
CA MET A 96 14.09 6.30 13.88
C MET A 96 14.53 6.73 15.28
N GLN A 97 14.32 5.88 16.29
CA GLN A 97 14.74 6.12 17.67
C GLN A 97 16.27 6.21 17.78
N LYS A 98 17.01 5.29 17.15
CA LYS A 98 18.49 5.30 17.13
C LYS A 98 19.04 6.60 16.56
N HIS A 99 18.41 7.14 15.53
CA HIS A 99 18.80 8.41 14.90
C HIS A 99 18.13 9.64 15.52
N LYS A 100 17.37 9.48 16.61
CA LYS A 100 16.66 10.56 17.32
C LYS A 100 15.84 11.45 16.38
N VAL A 101 15.09 10.82 15.48
CA VAL A 101 14.20 11.51 14.55
C VAL A 101 13.11 12.24 15.32
N LEU A 102 12.98 13.55 15.07
CA LEU A 102 11.97 14.41 15.70
C LEU A 102 11.01 14.98 14.63
N PRO A 103 9.72 15.18 14.97
CA PRO A 103 9.07 14.80 16.23
C PRO A 103 8.92 13.28 16.37
N GLU A 104 8.85 12.77 17.59
CA GLU A 104 8.70 11.32 17.82
C GLU A 104 7.33 10.85 17.32
N ARG A 105 7.34 9.83 16.46
CA ARG A 105 6.15 9.21 15.85
C ARG A 105 6.43 7.72 15.67
N SER A 106 5.41 6.89 15.91
CA SER A 106 5.51 5.48 15.58
C SER A 106 5.44 5.27 14.07
N MET A 107 6.03 4.19 13.57
CA MET A 107 5.89 3.83 12.15
C MET A 107 4.44 3.52 11.79
N TYR A 108 3.67 2.99 12.74
CA TYR A 108 2.24 2.76 12.57
C TYR A 108 1.49 4.07 12.26
N ASP A 109 1.77 5.14 13.01
CA ASP A 109 1.16 6.47 12.80
C ASP A 109 1.60 7.09 11.47
N LEU A 110 2.84 6.87 11.05
CA LEU A 110 3.31 7.35 9.75
C LEU A 110 2.60 6.65 8.59
N VAL A 111 2.37 5.34 8.67
CA VAL A 111 1.67 4.62 7.61
C VAL A 111 0.17 5.01 7.58
N HIS A 112 -0.48 5.09 8.74
CA HIS A 112 -1.91 5.45 8.85
C HIS A 112 -2.18 6.95 8.62
N GLY A 113 -1.18 7.81 8.82
CA GLY A 113 -1.26 9.26 8.60
C GLY A 113 -1.20 9.70 7.14
N SER A 114 -1.11 8.76 6.21
CA SER A 114 -1.10 9.01 4.77
C SER A 114 -2.42 9.64 4.30
N SER A 115 -2.33 10.77 3.59
CA SER A 115 -3.51 11.53 3.16
C SER A 115 -4.21 10.92 1.95
N LEU A 116 -3.49 10.15 1.13
CA LEU A 116 -3.98 9.58 -0.11
C LEU A 116 -3.24 8.27 -0.42
N TRP A 117 -3.96 7.29 -0.93
CA TRP A 117 -3.47 6.03 -1.45
C TRP A 117 -3.85 5.90 -2.91
N MET A 118 -2.85 5.83 -3.78
CA MET A 118 -3.03 5.58 -5.21
C MET A 118 -2.63 4.13 -5.51
N LEU A 119 -3.60 3.34 -5.97
CA LEU A 119 -3.38 1.95 -6.36
C LEU A 119 -3.23 1.86 -7.87
N CYS A 120 -2.13 1.27 -8.33
CA CYS A 120 -1.83 1.10 -9.76
C CYS A 120 -2.61 -0.06 -10.39
N THR A 121 -3.93 0.00 -10.32
CA THR A 121 -4.85 -0.99 -10.89
C THR A 121 -6.17 -0.32 -11.22
N ASP A 122 -7.05 -1.09 -11.85
CA ASP A 122 -8.44 -0.71 -12.06
C ASP A 122 -9.36 -1.58 -11.21
N ILE A 123 -10.47 -1.03 -10.74
CA ILE A 123 -11.48 -1.78 -9.97
C ILE A 123 -12.00 -3.00 -10.74
N ALA A 124 -12.00 -2.96 -12.08
CA ALA A 124 -12.42 -4.07 -12.93
C ALA A 124 -11.44 -5.27 -12.91
N LEU A 125 -10.18 -5.05 -12.49
CA LEU A 125 -9.16 -6.09 -12.39
C LEU A 125 -9.03 -6.63 -10.96
N GLU A 126 -9.76 -6.06 -10.01
CA GLU A 126 -9.67 -6.38 -8.59
C GLU A 126 -10.84 -7.22 -8.09
N PHE A 127 -10.60 -7.95 -7.00
CA PHE A 127 -11.67 -8.58 -6.25
C PHE A 127 -12.55 -7.51 -5.57
N PRO A 128 -13.88 -7.66 -5.61
CA PRO A 128 -14.79 -6.65 -5.08
C PRO A 128 -14.64 -6.57 -3.56
N ARG A 129 -14.12 -5.45 -3.04
CA ARG A 129 -14.01 -5.22 -1.60
C ARG A 129 -14.16 -3.75 -1.24
N PRO A 130 -14.63 -3.42 -0.04
CA PRO A 130 -14.68 -2.04 0.41
C PRO A 130 -13.28 -1.41 0.50
N THR A 131 -13.17 -0.16 0.08
CA THR A 131 -11.96 0.66 0.25
C THR A 131 -12.23 1.86 1.14
N LEU A 132 -11.16 2.49 1.63
CA LEU A 132 -11.27 3.73 2.40
C LEU A 132 -11.48 4.93 1.47
N PRO A 133 -12.11 6.03 1.93
CA PRO A 133 -12.35 7.23 1.11
C PRO A 133 -11.07 7.90 0.58
N ASN A 134 -9.94 7.69 1.24
CA ASN A 134 -8.63 8.21 0.84
C ASN A 134 -7.89 7.26 -0.12
N VAL A 135 -8.54 6.22 -0.65
CA VAL A 135 -7.97 5.28 -1.64
C VAL A 135 -8.57 5.55 -3.01
N VAL A 136 -7.71 5.77 -4.00
CA VAL A 136 -8.06 5.99 -5.39
C VAL A 136 -7.35 4.99 -6.30
N TYR A 137 -8.04 4.55 -7.33
CA TYR A 137 -7.53 3.66 -8.37
C TYR A 137 -7.03 4.53 -9.53
N VAL A 138 -5.74 4.43 -9.86
CA VAL A 138 -5.11 5.27 -10.89
C VAL A 138 -4.80 4.51 -12.18
N GLY A 139 -5.17 3.22 -12.27
CA GLY A 139 -4.84 2.37 -13.41
C GLY A 139 -3.35 2.04 -13.50
N GLY A 140 -2.93 1.47 -14.63
CA GLY A 140 -1.52 1.18 -14.89
C GLY A 140 -0.75 2.42 -15.38
N ILE A 141 0.46 2.65 -14.87
CA ILE A 141 1.35 3.66 -15.46
C ILE A 141 1.92 3.11 -16.76
N LEU A 142 1.55 3.75 -17.87
CA LEU A 142 2.14 3.48 -19.17
C LEU A 142 3.20 4.55 -19.46
N THR A 143 4.38 4.12 -19.92
CA THR A 143 5.44 5.03 -20.39
C THR A 143 5.14 5.66 -21.75
N LYS A 144 4.02 5.26 -22.37
CA LYS A 144 3.54 5.73 -23.66
C LYS A 144 2.02 5.95 -23.59
N PRO A 145 1.46 6.85 -24.40
CA PRO A 145 0.02 6.98 -24.55
C PRO A 145 -0.62 5.63 -24.89
N ALA A 146 -1.86 5.42 -24.44
CA ALA A 146 -2.61 4.21 -24.77
C ALA A 146 -2.73 4.07 -26.30
N SER A 147 -2.41 2.88 -26.81
CA SER A 147 -2.67 2.55 -28.22
C SER A 147 -4.18 2.55 -28.48
N PRO A 148 -4.63 2.91 -29.70
CA PRO A 148 -6.03 2.80 -30.07
C PRO A 148 -6.50 1.34 -29.93
N LEU A 149 -7.75 1.17 -29.50
CA LEU A 149 -8.37 -0.16 -29.40
C LEU A 149 -8.45 -0.79 -30.79
N PRO A 150 -8.20 -2.10 -30.93
CA PRO A 150 -8.44 -2.79 -32.20
C PRO A 150 -9.91 -2.68 -32.58
N GLU A 151 -10.20 -2.46 -33.86
CA GLU A 151 -11.57 -2.50 -34.38
C GLU A 151 -12.14 -3.91 -34.19
N VAL A 152 -13.00 -4.08 -33.18
CA VAL A 152 -13.73 -5.32 -32.99
C VAL A 152 -14.88 -5.32 -33.98
N ARG A 153 -14.71 -6.01 -35.12
CA ARG A 153 -15.84 -6.39 -35.98
C ARG A 153 -16.55 -7.55 -35.30
N PHE A 154 -17.67 -7.27 -34.63
CA PHE A 154 -18.62 -8.30 -34.26
C PHE A 154 -19.21 -8.85 -35.57
N ALA A 155 -18.84 -10.09 -35.92
CA ALA A 155 -19.45 -10.86 -37.00
C ALA A 155 -20.67 -11.62 -36.49
#